data_AF-A0A5D8YMB4-F1
#
_entry.id   AF-A0A5D8YMB4-F1
#
_cell.length_a   1.000
_cell.length_b   1.000
_cell.length_c   1.000
_cell.angle_alpha   90.00
_cell.angle_beta   90.00
_cell.angle_gamma   90.00
#
_symmetry.space_group_name_H-M   'P 1'
#
loop_
_entity.id
_entity.type
_entity.pdbx_description
1 polymer ?
#
loop_
_entity_poly.entity_id
_entity_poly.type
_entity_poly.pdbx_seq_one_letter_code
_entity_poly.pdbx_strand_id
1 'polypeptide(L)'
;MILAGGTGGHIFPGLAVAHELRRRGVAVGWLGSAGGMETRLVPQHGIEVDTIAIRGVRGKGAATLLAAPFKLVSAVAAARNILSRRRPKAVISFGGFAAGPGGLAARLAGVPLYVHEQNRAPGMTNRVLSKLARRVLTGFPGSFAAEQIVGNPVRSEIASVAPPAVRFDGRDGALRLLVLGGSQGAAALNAAVPKAIASLPDPGGWQVRHQCGEKMVDAATAAYRDAGVDASVEPFIADMAAAYAWADLVVCRAGALTLAELCAVGVASVLVPFPQATDDHQTKNAQFLVERGAARLLPQGPALAAQL
;
A
#
# COMPACT_ATOMS: atom_id res chain seq x y z
N MET A 1 17.18 3.69 10.97
CA MET A 1 16.22 4.79 10.69
C MET A 1 15.45 4.45 9.43
N ILE A 2 14.16 4.73 9.41
CA ILE A 2 13.26 4.45 8.27
C ILE A 2 12.93 5.77 7.56
N LEU A 3 13.03 5.77 6.23
CA LEU A 3 12.62 6.90 5.39
C LEU A 3 11.39 6.51 4.59
N ALA A 4 10.24 7.07 4.94
CA ALA A 4 8.98 6.75 4.29
C ALA A 4 7.96 7.87 4.49
N GLY A 5 7.15 8.15 3.47
CA GLY A 5 6.11 9.17 3.59
C GLY A 5 5.24 9.36 2.36
N GLY A 6 4.28 10.26 2.50
CA GLY A 6 3.36 10.68 1.43
C GLY A 6 2.10 9.83 1.31
N THR A 7 2.22 8.50 1.23
CA THR A 7 1.07 7.59 1.09
C THR A 7 1.18 6.40 2.05
N GLY A 8 0.04 5.76 2.35
CA GLY A 8 0.01 4.51 3.12
C GLY A 8 0.86 3.40 2.49
N GLY A 9 0.99 3.38 1.16
CA GLY A 9 1.80 2.41 0.43
C GLY A 9 3.29 2.40 0.81
N HIS A 10 3.84 3.53 1.28
CA HIS A 10 5.22 3.58 1.80
C HIS A 10 5.26 3.48 3.32
N ILE A 11 4.27 4.06 4.02
CA ILE A 11 4.26 4.17 5.49
C ILE A 11 4.01 2.80 6.13
N PHE A 12 3.01 2.03 5.70
CA PHE A 12 2.66 0.77 6.33
C PHE A 12 3.75 -0.32 6.26
N PRO A 13 4.45 -0.56 5.14
CA PRO A 13 5.55 -1.53 5.12
C PRO A 13 6.74 -1.06 5.97
N GLY A 14 6.97 0.26 6.03
CA GLY A 14 7.92 0.85 6.96
C GLY A 14 7.54 0.57 8.42
N LEU A 15 6.26 0.70 8.79
CA LEU A 15 5.78 0.38 10.13
C LEU A 15 5.90 -1.11 10.46
N ALA A 16 5.59 -2.00 9.51
CA ALA A 16 5.77 -3.44 9.70
C ALA A 16 7.23 -3.80 10.00
N VAL A 17 8.19 -3.22 9.25
CA VAL A 17 9.62 -3.40 9.53
C VAL A 17 10.03 -2.72 10.84
N ALA A 18 9.47 -1.55 11.18
CA ALA A 18 9.74 -0.86 12.44
C ALA A 18 9.36 -1.72 13.65
N HIS A 19 8.17 -2.32 13.61
CA HIS A 19 7.67 -3.19 14.69
C HIS A 19 8.54 -4.42 14.86
N GLU A 20 8.89 -5.09 13.77
CA GLU A 20 9.76 -6.28 13.84
C GLU A 20 11.16 -5.93 14.36
N LEU A 21 11.72 -4.78 13.95
CA LEU A 21 13.02 -4.32 14.49
C LEU A 21 12.94 -4.02 15.99
N ARG A 22 11.88 -3.33 16.45
CA ARG A 22 11.67 -3.05 17.88
C ARG A 22 11.48 -4.33 18.69
N ARG A 23 10.75 -5.32 18.15
CA ARG A 23 10.59 -6.65 18.77
C ARG A 23 11.93 -7.35 18.97
N ARG A 24 12.89 -7.13 18.07
CA ARG A 24 14.28 -7.62 18.17
C ARG A 24 15.19 -6.72 19.01
N GLY A 25 14.66 -5.74 19.74
CA GLY A 25 15.44 -4.83 20.58
C GLY A 25 16.20 -3.74 19.83
N VAL A 26 15.88 -3.49 18.55
CA VAL A 26 16.53 -2.44 17.75
C VAL A 26 15.75 -1.13 17.88
N ALA A 27 16.44 -0.05 18.28
CA ALA A 27 15.86 1.28 18.31
C ALA A 27 15.54 1.79 16.89
N VAL A 28 14.32 2.31 16.70
CA VAL A 28 13.83 2.80 15.41
C VAL A 28 13.45 4.26 15.51
N GLY A 29 13.94 5.06 14.56
CA GLY A 29 13.48 6.43 14.31
C GLY A 29 13.07 6.59 12.85
N TRP A 30 12.27 7.61 12.57
CA TRP A 30 11.64 7.84 11.28
C TRP A 30 12.02 9.22 10.72
N LEU A 31 12.21 9.30 9.40
CA LEU A 31 12.35 10.57 8.68
C LEU A 31 11.19 10.74 7.69
N GLY A 32 10.42 11.81 7.88
CA GLY A 32 9.26 12.17 7.06
C GLY A 32 9.34 13.57 6.46
N SER A 33 8.30 13.92 5.70
CA SER A 33 8.05 15.25 5.16
C SER A 33 7.21 16.06 6.14
N ALA A 34 7.54 17.35 6.33
CA ALA A 34 6.76 18.23 7.18
C ALA A 34 5.28 18.35 6.72
N GLY A 35 4.36 18.03 7.63
CA GLY A 35 2.92 17.96 7.37
C GLY A 35 2.48 16.81 6.46
N GLY A 36 3.33 15.80 6.27
CA GLY A 36 2.97 14.54 5.63
C GLY A 36 2.06 13.68 6.52
N MET A 37 1.41 12.68 5.93
CA MET A 37 0.52 11.77 6.65
C MET A 37 1.27 11.01 7.76
N GLU A 38 2.54 10.70 7.52
CA GLU A 38 3.44 10.03 8.45
C GLU A 38 3.60 10.77 9.78
N THR A 39 3.46 12.10 9.82
CA THR A 39 3.60 12.87 11.07
C THR A 39 2.41 12.68 12.01
N ARG A 40 1.30 12.11 11.52
CA ARG A 40 0.14 11.71 12.34
C ARG A 40 0.14 10.22 12.63
N LEU A 41 0.40 9.39 11.61
CA LEU A 41 0.28 7.93 11.73
C LEU A 41 1.42 7.30 12.52
N VAL A 42 2.68 7.68 12.24
CA VAL A 42 3.85 7.00 12.83
C VAL A 42 3.96 7.23 14.35
N PRO A 43 3.70 8.44 14.90
CA PRO A 43 3.74 8.65 16.35
C PRO A 43 2.72 7.82 17.14
N GLN A 44 1.58 7.46 16.55
CA GLN A 44 0.59 6.58 17.18
C GLN A 44 1.14 5.18 17.49
N HIS A 45 2.24 4.80 16.83
CA HIS A 45 2.98 3.56 17.07
C HIS A 45 4.18 3.75 18.03
N GLY A 46 4.31 4.90 18.68
CA GLY A 46 5.40 5.21 19.60
C GLY A 46 6.77 5.30 18.93
N ILE A 47 6.81 5.75 17.66
CA ILE A 47 8.04 5.96 16.90
C ILE A 47 8.23 7.46 16.69
N GLU A 48 9.39 7.97 17.06
CA GLU A 48 9.73 9.37 16.84
C GLU A 48 9.93 9.69 15.36
N VAL A 49 9.34 10.81 14.92
CA VAL A 49 9.41 11.29 13.54
C VAL A 49 10.18 12.60 13.49
N ASP A 50 11.36 12.57 12.88
CA ASP A 50 12.03 13.78 12.42
C ASP A 50 11.43 14.18 11.05
N THR A 51 11.38 15.48 10.75
CA THR A 51 10.83 15.96 9.48
C THR A 51 11.77 16.89 8.74
N ILE A 52 11.65 16.89 7.41
CA ILE A 52 12.30 17.86 6.53
C ILE A 52 11.25 18.57 5.66
N ALA A 53 11.50 19.83 5.33
CA ALA A 53 10.61 20.67 4.55
C ALA A 53 10.70 20.34 3.05
N ILE A 54 10.14 19.19 2.65
CA ILE A 54 10.06 18.78 1.24
C ILE A 54 8.70 18.19 0.89
N ARG A 55 8.18 18.57 -0.28
CA ARG A 55 6.91 18.08 -0.84
C ARG A 55 7.07 17.88 -2.34
N GLY A 56 6.14 17.12 -2.94
CA GLY A 56 6.16 16.83 -4.37
C GLY A 56 6.17 18.07 -5.26
N VAL A 57 6.90 17.95 -6.36
CA VAL A 57 7.07 18.97 -7.41
C VAL A 57 6.36 18.58 -8.73
N ARG A 58 5.84 17.35 -8.85
CA ARG A 58 5.12 16.87 -10.04
C ARG A 58 3.85 17.70 -10.24
N GLY A 59 3.67 18.24 -11.45
CA GLY A 59 2.52 19.09 -11.82
C GLY A 59 2.58 20.54 -11.33
N LYS A 60 3.73 21.02 -10.83
CA LYS A 60 3.90 22.41 -10.36
C LYS A 60 4.53 23.31 -11.44
N GLY A 61 4.19 24.61 -11.40
CA GLY A 61 4.64 25.60 -12.39
C GLY A 61 6.15 25.86 -12.40
N ALA A 62 6.63 26.51 -13.47
CA ALA A 62 8.05 26.72 -13.78
C ALA A 62 8.87 27.30 -12.62
N ALA A 63 8.33 28.26 -11.86
CA ALA A 63 8.99 28.83 -10.69
C ALA A 63 9.30 27.80 -9.59
N THR A 64 8.43 26.79 -9.40
CA THR A 64 8.67 25.71 -8.44
C THR A 64 9.75 24.75 -8.92
N LEU A 65 9.84 24.52 -10.23
CA LEU A 65 10.89 23.69 -10.84
C LEU A 65 12.26 24.37 -10.74
N LEU A 66 12.33 25.69 -10.97
CA LEU A 66 13.57 26.47 -10.82
C LEU A 66 14.07 26.50 -9.36
N ALA A 67 13.15 26.54 -8.38
CA ALA A 67 13.52 26.48 -6.97
C ALA A 67 13.84 25.06 -6.47
N ALA A 68 13.56 24.02 -7.26
CA ALA A 68 13.68 22.62 -6.81
C ALA A 68 15.11 22.21 -6.42
N PRO A 69 16.18 22.60 -7.14
CA PRO A 69 17.54 22.27 -6.75
C PRO A 69 17.94 22.87 -5.39
N PHE A 70 17.62 24.15 -5.17
CA PHE A 70 17.91 24.82 -3.89
C PHE A 70 17.15 24.18 -2.72
N LYS A 71 15.87 23.85 -2.92
CA LYS A 71 15.07 23.13 -1.92
C LYS A 71 15.61 21.74 -1.65
N LEU A 72 16.11 21.04 -2.67
CA LEU A 72 16.74 19.74 -2.52
C LEU A 72 18.03 19.83 -1.70
N VAL A 73 18.93 20.79 -2.00
CA VAL A 73 20.17 20.99 -1.25
C VAL A 73 19.87 21.30 0.22
N SER A 74 18.93 22.20 0.49
CA SER A 74 18.48 22.53 1.85
C SER A 74 17.91 21.30 2.57
N ALA A 75 17.07 20.50 1.90
CA ALA A 75 16.51 19.28 2.47
C ALA A 75 17.59 18.22 2.76
N VAL A 76 18.62 18.09 1.92
CA VAL A 76 19.77 17.19 2.14
C VAL A 76 20.59 17.66 3.34
N ALA A 77 20.84 18.97 3.47
CA ALA A 77 21.55 19.52 4.63
C ALA A 77 20.77 19.30 5.94
N ALA A 78 19.46 19.53 5.93
CA ALA A 78 18.60 19.25 7.07
C ALA A 78 18.59 17.76 7.45
N ALA A 79 18.48 16.86 6.46
CA ALA A 79 18.57 15.43 6.68
C ALA A 79 19.94 15.01 7.25
N ARG A 80 21.05 15.59 6.75
CA ARG A 80 22.40 15.33 7.28
C ARG A 80 22.52 15.74 8.75
N ASN A 81 21.94 16.87 9.14
CA ASN A 81 21.92 17.32 10.53
C ASN A 81 21.09 16.39 11.42
N ILE A 82 19.99 15.82 10.92
CA ILE A 82 19.21 14.82 11.66
C ILE A 82 20.04 13.54 11.82
N LEU A 83 20.66 13.05 10.75
CA LEU A 83 21.48 11.85 10.78
C LEU A 83 22.69 11.99 11.72
N SER A 84 23.32 13.16 11.81
CA SER A 84 24.46 13.38 12.70
C SER A 84 24.06 13.38 14.18
N ARG A 85 22.86 13.87 14.51
CA ARG A 85 22.28 13.80 15.87
C ARG A 85 21.82 12.40 16.24
N ARG A 86 21.09 11.73 15.34
CA ARG A 86 20.49 10.41 15.57
C ARG A 86 21.50 9.26 15.45
N ARG A 87 22.60 9.47 14.72
CA ARG A 87 23.68 8.49 14.47
C ARG A 87 23.17 7.08 14.11
N PRO A 88 22.24 6.92 13.14
CA PRO A 88 21.69 5.61 12.83
C PRO A 88 22.77 4.69 12.26
N LYS A 89 22.73 3.41 12.65
CA LYS A 89 23.63 2.38 12.11
C LYS A 89 23.31 1.97 10.67
N ALA A 90 22.06 2.15 10.26
CA ALA A 90 21.58 1.91 8.91
C ALA A 90 20.31 2.73 8.64
N VAL A 91 20.06 2.97 7.36
CA VAL A 91 18.88 3.66 6.85
C VAL A 91 18.19 2.78 5.82
N ILE A 92 16.86 2.65 5.90
CA ILE A 92 16.05 1.97 4.88
C ILE A 92 15.01 2.93 4.31
N SER A 93 14.98 3.05 2.99
CA SER A 93 13.99 3.85 2.24
C SER A 93 12.86 2.98 1.73
N PHE A 94 11.61 3.34 2.04
CA PHE A 94 10.42 2.81 1.37
C PHE A 94 9.85 3.79 0.33
N GLY A 95 10.52 4.92 0.09
CA GLY A 95 10.09 5.93 -0.88
C GLY A 95 9.34 7.11 -0.26
N GLY A 96 8.76 7.95 -1.11
CA GLY A 96 8.21 9.25 -0.73
C GLY A 96 9.21 10.41 -0.90
N PHE A 97 8.75 11.64 -0.66
CA PHE A 97 9.54 12.84 -0.96
C PHE A 97 10.70 13.06 0.01
N ALA A 98 10.51 12.77 1.30
CA ALA A 98 11.58 12.87 2.30
C ALA A 98 12.67 11.81 2.11
N ALA A 99 12.34 10.66 1.52
CA ALA A 99 13.28 9.57 1.34
C ALA A 99 14.42 9.92 0.37
N GLY A 100 14.16 10.73 -0.66
CA GLY A 100 15.20 11.17 -1.61
C GLY A 100 16.35 11.93 -0.94
N PRO A 101 16.10 13.10 -0.33
CA PRO A 101 17.11 13.84 0.41
C PRO A 101 17.70 13.04 1.57
N GLY A 102 16.88 12.27 2.29
CA GLY A 102 17.34 11.44 3.40
C GLY A 102 18.33 10.35 2.97
N GLY A 103 18.03 9.65 1.88
CA GLY A 103 18.90 8.61 1.33
C GLY A 103 20.20 9.17 0.78
N LEU A 104 20.14 10.32 0.09
CA LEU A 104 21.35 11.02 -0.38
C LEU A 104 22.21 11.48 0.80
N ALA A 105 21.60 12.08 1.83
CA ALA A 105 22.31 12.49 3.05
C ALA A 105 22.96 11.29 3.76
N ALA A 106 22.29 10.14 3.83
CA ALA A 106 22.84 8.91 4.40
C ALA A 106 24.08 8.45 3.63
N ARG A 107 24.00 8.42 2.29
CA ARG A 107 25.13 8.04 1.43
C ARG A 107 26.33 8.97 1.60
N LEU A 108 26.10 10.29 1.68
CA LEU A 108 27.13 11.30 1.89
C LEU A 108 27.76 11.24 3.30
N ALA A 109 26.99 10.78 4.29
CA ALA A 109 27.46 10.60 5.67
C ALA A 109 28.11 9.22 5.92
N GLY A 110 28.23 8.37 4.89
CA GLY A 110 28.78 7.02 5.03
C GLY A 110 27.87 6.04 5.79
N VAL A 111 26.59 6.38 5.99
CA VAL A 111 25.62 5.50 6.65
C VAL A 111 25.07 4.50 5.63
N PRO A 112 25.07 3.18 5.91
CA PRO A 112 24.52 2.17 5.00
C PRO A 112 23.07 2.45 4.63
N LEU A 113 22.81 2.61 3.33
CA LEU A 113 21.49 2.83 2.76
C LEU A 113 20.93 1.53 2.16
N TYR A 114 19.73 1.16 2.56
CA TYR A 114 18.91 0.11 1.95
C TYR A 114 17.72 0.79 1.27
N VAL A 115 17.30 0.25 0.13
CA VAL A 115 16.07 0.69 -0.56
C VAL A 115 15.14 -0.49 -0.64
N HIS A 116 13.87 -0.29 -0.31
CA HIS A 116 12.81 -1.24 -0.56
C HIS A 116 11.81 -0.64 -1.55
N GLU A 117 11.57 -1.33 -2.66
CA GLU A 117 10.53 -0.96 -3.63
C GLU A 117 9.35 -1.91 -3.49
N GLN A 118 8.16 -1.34 -3.29
CA GLN A 118 6.95 -2.12 -3.06
C GLN A 118 6.30 -2.55 -4.36
N ASN A 119 6.33 -1.69 -5.38
CA ASN A 119 5.63 -1.90 -6.63
C ASN A 119 6.51 -2.63 -7.65
N ARG A 120 5.87 -3.29 -8.63
CA ARG A 120 6.56 -3.90 -9.77
C ARG A 120 7.21 -2.84 -10.67
N ALA A 121 6.59 -1.67 -10.78
CA ALA A 121 7.20 -0.51 -11.44
C ALA A 121 7.86 0.40 -10.38
N PRO A 122 9.19 0.56 -10.38
CA PRO A 122 9.87 1.29 -9.33
C PRO A 122 9.54 2.78 -9.37
N GLY A 123 9.22 3.37 -8.21
CA GLY A 123 8.97 4.80 -8.09
C GLY A 123 10.25 5.62 -8.34
N MET A 124 10.10 6.86 -8.80
CA MET A 124 11.25 7.72 -9.14
C MET A 124 12.27 7.87 -8.01
N THR A 125 11.83 8.08 -6.77
CA THR A 125 12.74 8.21 -5.60
C THR A 125 13.57 6.94 -5.43
N ASN A 126 12.93 5.77 -5.36
CA ASN A 126 13.62 4.49 -5.18
C ASN A 126 14.50 4.17 -6.40
N ARG A 127 14.05 4.55 -7.61
CA ARG A 127 14.85 4.42 -8.84
C ARG A 127 16.18 5.17 -8.75
N VAL A 128 16.16 6.41 -8.26
CA VAL A 128 17.40 7.18 -8.05
C VAL A 128 18.23 6.61 -6.90
N LEU A 129 17.62 6.35 -5.75
CA LEU A 129 18.32 5.86 -4.57
C LEU A 129 18.90 4.46 -4.75
N SER A 130 18.33 3.62 -5.60
CA SER A 130 18.81 2.27 -5.88
C SER A 130 20.27 2.26 -6.35
N LYS A 131 20.69 3.27 -7.11
CA LYS A 131 22.07 3.45 -7.61
C LYS A 131 23.06 3.79 -6.49
N LEU A 132 22.56 4.25 -5.34
CA LEU A 132 23.35 4.66 -4.18
C LEU A 132 23.24 3.66 -3.02
N ALA A 133 22.30 2.72 -3.11
CA ALA A 133 21.99 1.79 -2.04
C ALA A 133 23.05 0.68 -1.94
N ARG A 134 23.32 0.25 -0.70
CA ARG A 134 24.11 -0.95 -0.43
C ARG A 134 23.39 -2.21 -0.91
N ARG A 135 22.07 -2.25 -0.75
CA ARG A 135 21.19 -3.31 -1.29
C ARG A 135 19.85 -2.72 -1.67
N VAL A 136 19.29 -3.27 -2.75
CA VAL A 136 17.95 -2.97 -3.24
C VAL A 136 17.09 -4.19 -2.97
N LEU A 137 16.06 -4.00 -2.17
CA LEU A 137 15.08 -5.00 -1.76
C LEU A 137 13.80 -4.76 -2.55
N THR A 138 13.14 -5.82 -3.00
CA THR A 138 11.95 -5.69 -3.84
C THR A 138 10.79 -6.57 -3.39
N GLY A 139 9.59 -6.00 -3.50
CA GLY A 139 8.33 -6.70 -3.27
C GLY A 139 7.93 -7.62 -4.41
N PHE A 140 8.29 -7.24 -5.65
CA PHE A 140 8.08 -8.03 -6.86
C PHE A 140 9.42 -8.30 -7.53
N PRO A 141 9.56 -9.42 -8.26
CA PRO A 141 10.72 -9.65 -9.11
C PRO A 141 10.72 -8.73 -10.35
N GLY A 142 11.91 -8.38 -10.82
CA GLY A 142 12.14 -7.69 -12.08
C GLY A 142 12.00 -6.17 -12.02
N SER A 143 12.07 -5.57 -10.84
CA SER A 143 12.00 -4.10 -10.69
C SER A 143 13.35 -3.43 -10.96
N PHE A 144 14.47 -4.11 -10.68
CA PHE A 144 15.84 -3.64 -10.90
C PHE A 144 16.76 -4.75 -11.44
N ALA A 145 17.86 -4.37 -12.08
CA ALA A 145 18.86 -5.31 -12.58
C ALA A 145 19.62 -6.05 -11.47
N ALA A 146 19.87 -5.37 -10.34
CA ALA A 146 20.49 -5.94 -9.15
C ALA A 146 19.55 -5.73 -7.95
N GLU A 147 18.79 -6.77 -7.62
CA GLU A 147 17.80 -6.75 -6.54
C GLU A 147 17.86 -8.02 -5.69
N GLN A 148 17.40 -7.91 -4.45
CA GLN A 148 17.09 -9.02 -3.58
C GLN A 148 15.58 -9.05 -3.37
N ILE A 149 14.93 -10.08 -3.91
CA ILE A 149 13.48 -10.26 -3.78
C ILE A 149 13.19 -10.72 -2.36
N VAL A 150 12.44 -9.93 -1.60
CA VAL A 150 12.08 -10.22 -0.21
C VAL A 150 10.56 -10.20 0.03
N GLY A 151 9.78 -9.88 -1.00
CA GLY A 151 8.34 -9.66 -0.85
C GLY A 151 8.05 -8.32 -0.17
N ASN A 152 6.77 -7.99 -0.04
CA ASN A 152 6.35 -6.80 0.70
C ASN A 152 6.11 -7.16 2.17
N PRO A 153 6.58 -6.37 3.14
CA PRO A 153 6.27 -6.59 4.54
C PRO A 153 4.76 -6.54 4.81
N VAL A 154 4.23 -7.63 5.38
CA VAL A 154 2.82 -7.77 5.80
C VAL A 154 2.75 -7.73 7.33
N ARG A 155 1.64 -7.22 7.86
CA ARG A 155 1.37 -7.20 9.32
C ARG A 155 1.31 -8.63 9.87
N SER A 156 1.82 -8.83 11.10
CA SER A 156 1.88 -10.16 11.74
C SER A 156 0.53 -10.83 11.85
N GLU A 157 -0.52 -10.06 12.14
CA GLU A 157 -1.88 -10.56 12.36
C GLU A 157 -2.46 -11.14 11.05
N ILE A 158 -2.17 -10.50 9.92
CA ILE A 158 -2.59 -10.97 8.60
C ILE A 158 -1.76 -12.18 8.16
N ALA A 159 -0.45 -12.14 8.39
CA ALA A 159 0.43 -13.27 8.08
C ALA A 159 0.13 -14.52 8.92
N SER A 160 -0.59 -14.37 10.05
CA SER A 160 -1.00 -15.46 10.94
C SER A 160 -2.39 -16.00 10.63
N VAL A 161 -3.10 -15.45 9.62
CA VAL A 161 -4.37 -16.01 9.17
C VAL A 161 -4.16 -17.44 8.68
N ALA A 162 -5.07 -18.34 9.07
CA ALA A 162 -4.97 -19.75 8.73
C ALA A 162 -4.88 -19.97 7.19
N PRO A 163 -4.10 -20.96 6.74
CA PRO A 163 -3.93 -21.20 5.31
C PRO A 163 -5.25 -21.67 4.66
N PRO A 164 -5.39 -21.54 3.33
CA PRO A 164 -6.63 -21.85 2.61
C PRO A 164 -7.16 -23.26 2.87
N ALA A 165 -6.27 -24.26 2.96
CA ALA A 165 -6.65 -25.65 3.22
C ALA A 165 -7.40 -25.83 4.56
N VAL A 166 -7.12 -24.99 5.56
CA VAL A 166 -7.82 -25.01 6.85
C VAL A 166 -9.08 -24.14 6.80
N ARG A 167 -9.01 -22.96 6.18
CA ARG A 167 -10.15 -22.03 6.13
C ARG A 167 -11.32 -22.56 5.30
N PHE A 168 -11.01 -23.32 4.26
CA PHE A 168 -12.01 -23.86 3.33
C PHE A 168 -12.39 -25.31 3.63
N ASP A 169 -11.80 -25.93 4.65
CA ASP A 169 -12.19 -27.27 5.07
C ASP A 169 -13.64 -27.26 5.58
N GLY A 170 -14.51 -28.05 4.93
CA GLY A 170 -15.94 -28.09 5.22
C GLY A 170 -16.72 -26.78 4.97
N ARG A 171 -16.17 -25.82 4.22
CA ARG A 171 -16.86 -24.54 3.94
C ARG A 171 -18.07 -24.76 3.00
N ASP A 172 -19.25 -24.35 3.46
CA ASP A 172 -20.53 -24.50 2.75
C ASP A 172 -21.42 -23.22 2.76
N GLY A 173 -22.53 -23.23 2.02
CA GLY A 173 -23.47 -22.10 1.99
C GLY A 173 -22.97 -20.89 1.19
N ALA A 174 -23.48 -19.69 1.52
CA ALA A 174 -23.26 -18.48 0.74
C ALA A 174 -21.78 -18.07 0.63
N LEU A 175 -21.36 -17.63 -0.56
CA LEU A 175 -20.02 -17.12 -0.82
C LEU A 175 -19.79 -15.79 -0.11
N ARG A 176 -18.67 -15.69 0.61
CA ARG A 176 -18.29 -14.50 1.38
C ARG A 176 -17.40 -13.59 0.55
N LEU A 177 -18.00 -12.50 0.05
CA LEU A 177 -17.30 -11.49 -0.72
C LEU A 177 -16.84 -10.34 0.17
N LEU A 178 -15.54 -10.10 0.18
CA LEU A 178 -14.93 -8.91 0.78
C LEU A 178 -14.58 -7.89 -0.31
N VAL A 179 -15.07 -6.67 -0.19
CA VAL A 179 -14.78 -5.56 -1.12
C VAL A 179 -13.92 -4.52 -0.42
N LEU A 180 -12.76 -4.20 -0.99
CA LEU A 180 -11.79 -3.27 -0.40
C LEU A 180 -11.55 -2.07 -1.31
N GLY A 181 -12.11 -0.92 -0.93
CA GLY A 181 -11.88 0.36 -1.60
C GLY A 181 -10.55 1.05 -1.21
N GLY A 182 -9.90 0.60 -0.13
CA GLY A 182 -8.75 1.27 0.49
C GLY A 182 -9.18 2.42 1.41
N SER A 183 -8.23 3.06 2.09
CA SER A 183 -8.55 4.06 3.13
C SER A 183 -9.35 5.28 2.66
N GLN A 184 -9.25 5.65 1.37
CA GLN A 184 -10.06 6.72 0.78
C GLN A 184 -11.34 6.20 0.12
N GLY A 185 -11.55 4.88 0.10
CA GLY A 185 -12.60 4.21 -0.64
C GLY A 185 -12.39 4.22 -2.15
N ALA A 186 -13.25 3.50 -2.86
CA ALA A 186 -13.23 3.43 -4.32
C ALA A 186 -14.65 3.57 -4.87
N ALA A 187 -15.06 4.80 -5.22
CA ALA A 187 -16.39 5.09 -5.74
C ALA A 187 -16.83 4.15 -6.88
N ALA A 188 -15.89 3.76 -7.76
CA ALA A 188 -16.16 2.79 -8.83
C ALA A 188 -16.57 1.41 -8.30
N LEU A 189 -15.95 0.91 -7.23
CA LEU A 189 -16.35 -0.35 -6.58
C LEU A 189 -17.67 -0.18 -5.83
N ASN A 190 -17.83 0.94 -5.09
CA ASN A 190 -19.05 1.28 -4.36
C ASN A 190 -20.29 1.25 -5.26
N ALA A 191 -20.16 1.69 -6.51
CA ALA A 191 -21.25 1.71 -7.48
C ALA A 191 -21.39 0.41 -8.30
N ALA A 192 -20.28 -0.27 -8.62
CA ALA A 192 -20.30 -1.41 -9.53
C ALA A 192 -20.64 -2.74 -8.83
N VAL A 193 -20.09 -2.99 -7.65
CA VAL A 193 -20.27 -4.28 -6.96
C VAL A 193 -21.72 -4.58 -6.61
N PRO A 194 -22.52 -3.64 -6.06
CA PRO A 194 -23.94 -3.90 -5.80
C PRO A 194 -24.71 -4.36 -7.04
N LYS A 195 -24.45 -3.69 -8.18
CA LYS A 195 -25.09 -4.00 -9.47
C LYS A 195 -24.65 -5.35 -10.02
N ALA A 196 -23.36 -5.68 -9.88
CA ALA A 196 -22.81 -6.96 -10.30
C ALA A 196 -23.50 -8.11 -9.54
N ILE A 197 -23.55 -8.04 -8.20
CA ILE A 197 -24.19 -9.07 -7.37
C ILE A 197 -25.69 -9.20 -7.68
N ALA A 198 -26.41 -8.09 -7.83
CA ALA A 198 -27.82 -8.10 -8.17
C ALA A 198 -28.11 -8.74 -9.55
N SER A 199 -27.12 -8.74 -10.45
CA SER A 199 -27.25 -9.34 -11.79
C SER A 199 -26.97 -10.85 -11.83
N LEU A 200 -26.48 -11.44 -10.73
CA LEU A 200 -26.21 -12.87 -10.66
C LEU A 200 -27.51 -13.68 -10.61
N PRO A 201 -27.50 -14.95 -11.10
CA PRO A 201 -28.69 -15.80 -11.05
C PRO A 201 -29.23 -16.06 -9.65
N ASP A 202 -28.33 -16.11 -8.66
CA ASP A 202 -28.65 -16.26 -7.23
C ASP A 202 -27.91 -15.20 -6.40
N PRO A 203 -28.46 -13.97 -6.28
CA PRO A 203 -27.87 -12.93 -5.44
C PRO A 203 -27.88 -13.30 -3.94
N GLY A 204 -28.83 -14.15 -3.50
CA GLY A 204 -28.94 -14.61 -2.12
C GLY A 204 -27.83 -15.57 -1.71
N GLY A 205 -27.15 -16.18 -2.68
CA GLY A 205 -25.95 -17.00 -2.50
C GLY A 205 -24.70 -16.21 -2.07
N TRP A 206 -24.80 -14.91 -1.80
CA TRP A 206 -23.66 -14.04 -1.46
C TRP A 206 -23.85 -13.33 -0.12
N GLN A 207 -22.78 -13.31 0.68
CA GLN A 207 -22.65 -12.45 1.86
C GLN A 207 -21.57 -11.42 1.57
N VAL A 208 -21.91 -10.14 1.65
CA VAL A 208 -21.00 -9.07 1.24
C VAL A 208 -20.56 -8.22 2.44
N ARG A 209 -19.25 -8.05 2.59
CA ARG A 209 -18.63 -7.03 3.45
C ARG A 209 -17.89 -6.03 2.58
N HIS A 210 -18.22 -4.75 2.68
CA HIS A 210 -17.69 -3.71 1.81
C HIS A 210 -17.07 -2.56 2.62
N GLN A 211 -15.75 -2.42 2.55
CA GLN A 211 -15.03 -1.23 3.00
C GLN A 211 -15.10 -0.12 1.94
N CYS A 212 -15.99 0.85 2.14
CA CYS A 212 -16.39 1.82 1.11
C CYS A 212 -15.69 3.18 1.20
N GLY A 213 -15.03 3.48 2.33
CA GLY A 213 -14.36 4.74 2.63
C GLY A 213 -15.24 5.72 3.43
N GLU A 214 -14.64 6.43 4.39
CA GLU A 214 -15.33 7.31 5.36
C GLU A 214 -16.32 8.29 4.73
N LYS A 215 -15.96 8.89 3.60
CA LYS A 215 -16.76 9.93 2.94
C LYS A 215 -17.87 9.38 2.03
N MET A 216 -17.96 8.07 1.87
CA MET A 216 -18.81 7.43 0.85
C MET A 216 -19.75 6.38 1.44
N VAL A 217 -19.86 6.27 2.76
CA VAL A 217 -20.71 5.27 3.43
C VAL A 217 -22.16 5.40 2.99
N ASP A 218 -22.75 6.59 3.11
CA ASP A 218 -24.17 6.80 2.77
C ASP A 218 -24.48 6.44 1.31
N ALA A 219 -23.61 6.87 0.39
CA ALA A 219 -23.75 6.59 -1.03
C ALA A 219 -23.60 5.09 -1.35
N ALA A 220 -22.65 4.40 -0.70
CA ALA A 220 -22.43 2.97 -0.90
C ALA A 220 -23.58 2.13 -0.31
N THR A 221 -24.06 2.48 0.88
CA THR A 221 -25.22 1.83 1.51
C THR A 221 -26.48 2.02 0.65
N ALA A 222 -26.71 3.23 0.13
CA ALA A 222 -27.81 3.49 -0.79
C ALA A 222 -27.69 2.62 -2.06
N ALA A 223 -26.49 2.47 -2.64
CA ALA A 223 -26.29 1.65 -3.82
C ALA A 223 -26.62 0.16 -3.60
N TYR A 224 -26.30 -0.41 -2.43
CA TYR A 224 -26.71 -1.78 -2.07
C TYR A 224 -28.22 -1.92 -1.88
N ARG A 225 -28.83 -0.98 -1.14
CA ARG A 225 -30.28 -0.97 -0.95
C ARG A 225 -31.03 -0.88 -2.28
N ASP A 226 -30.62 0.03 -3.15
CA ASP A 226 -31.28 0.26 -4.44
C ASP A 226 -31.08 -0.94 -5.40
N ALA A 227 -30.01 -1.71 -5.21
CA ALA A 227 -29.75 -2.96 -5.93
C ALA A 227 -30.46 -4.18 -5.32
N GLY A 228 -31.12 -4.03 -4.16
CA GLY A 228 -31.77 -5.14 -3.46
C GLY A 228 -30.79 -6.19 -2.90
N VAL A 229 -29.54 -5.80 -2.62
CA VAL A 229 -28.48 -6.69 -2.14
C VAL A 229 -28.17 -6.37 -0.68
N ASP A 230 -28.23 -7.38 0.19
CA ASP A 230 -27.81 -7.22 1.58
C ASP A 230 -26.28 -7.22 1.71
N ALA A 231 -25.75 -6.25 2.43
CA ALA A 231 -24.31 -6.07 2.60
C ALA A 231 -23.98 -5.32 3.89
N SER A 232 -22.92 -5.75 4.57
CA SER A 232 -22.29 -4.97 5.62
C SER A 232 -21.39 -3.91 4.99
N VAL A 233 -21.80 -2.65 5.05
CA VAL A 233 -21.04 -1.52 4.49
C VAL A 233 -20.36 -0.76 5.62
N GLU A 234 -19.03 -0.72 5.59
CA GLU A 234 -18.21 -0.13 6.64
C GLU A 234 -17.31 0.98 6.05
N PRO A 235 -17.09 2.12 6.74
CA PRO A 235 -16.16 3.15 6.27
C PRO A 235 -14.72 2.63 6.22
N PHE A 236 -14.34 1.84 7.21
CA PHE A 236 -13.01 1.31 7.44
C PHE A 236 -13.10 -0.01 8.20
N ILE A 237 -12.27 -0.99 7.84
CA ILE A 237 -12.17 -2.27 8.54
C ILE A 237 -10.93 -2.22 9.43
N ALA A 238 -11.14 -2.19 10.74
CA ALA A 238 -10.06 -2.16 11.72
C ALA A 238 -9.31 -3.50 11.78
N ASP A 239 -10.05 -4.61 11.88
CA ASP A 239 -9.48 -5.95 11.91
C ASP A 239 -9.48 -6.58 10.51
N MET A 240 -8.45 -6.23 9.74
CA MET A 240 -8.25 -6.79 8.41
C MET A 240 -7.91 -8.29 8.45
N ALA A 241 -7.31 -8.80 9.52
CA ALA A 241 -6.98 -10.22 9.62
C ALA A 241 -8.27 -11.06 9.73
N ALA A 242 -9.22 -10.63 10.56
CA ALA A 242 -10.54 -11.26 10.65
C ALA A 242 -11.33 -11.14 9.35
N ALA A 243 -11.28 -9.98 8.67
CA ALA A 243 -11.96 -9.81 7.38
C ALA A 243 -11.39 -10.75 6.31
N TYR A 244 -10.06 -10.89 6.22
CA TYR A 244 -9.43 -11.82 5.29
C TYR A 244 -9.68 -13.28 5.66
N ALA A 245 -9.67 -13.63 6.95
CA ALA A 245 -9.99 -14.98 7.41
C ALA A 245 -11.41 -15.40 7.02
N TRP A 246 -12.37 -14.46 7.11
CA TRP A 246 -13.77 -14.66 6.75
C TRP A 246 -14.01 -14.80 5.24
N ALA A 247 -13.24 -14.10 4.40
CA ALA A 247 -13.51 -13.97 2.97
C ALA A 247 -13.18 -15.24 2.17
N ASP A 248 -14.08 -15.58 1.25
CA ASP A 248 -13.88 -16.60 0.21
C ASP A 248 -13.31 -15.95 -1.08
N LEU A 249 -13.76 -14.73 -1.38
CA LEU A 249 -13.34 -13.93 -2.53
C LEU A 249 -13.10 -12.47 -2.12
N VAL A 250 -12.09 -11.83 -2.72
CA VAL A 250 -11.82 -10.39 -2.53
C VAL A 250 -11.95 -9.61 -3.84
N VAL A 251 -12.72 -8.53 -3.85
CA VAL A 251 -12.71 -7.52 -4.93
C VAL A 251 -12.02 -6.27 -4.42
N CYS A 252 -10.89 -5.88 -5.02
CA CYS A 252 -10.10 -4.76 -4.48
C CYS A 252 -9.29 -4.00 -5.52
N ARG A 253 -8.71 -2.88 -5.09
CA ARG A 253 -7.63 -2.21 -5.82
C ARG A 253 -6.36 -3.07 -5.85
N ALA A 254 -5.49 -2.82 -6.84
CA ALA A 254 -4.24 -3.57 -7.01
C ALA A 254 -3.02 -2.84 -6.42
N GLY A 255 -3.17 -2.34 -5.19
CA GLY A 255 -2.05 -1.76 -4.43
C GLY A 255 -1.04 -2.84 -4.03
N ALA A 256 0.27 -2.55 -4.08
CA ALA A 256 1.32 -3.52 -3.81
C ALA A 256 1.17 -4.26 -2.46
N LEU A 257 0.78 -3.53 -1.40
CA LEU A 257 0.58 -4.12 -0.07
C LEU A 257 -0.68 -4.97 -0.01
N THR A 258 -1.77 -4.54 -0.64
CA THR A 258 -2.99 -5.35 -0.73
C THR A 258 -2.70 -6.67 -1.42
N LEU A 259 -1.95 -6.66 -2.53
CA LEU A 259 -1.57 -7.90 -3.20
C LEU A 259 -0.67 -8.79 -2.33
N ALA A 260 0.22 -8.19 -1.54
CA ALA A 260 1.06 -8.94 -0.60
C ALA A 260 0.23 -9.57 0.53
N GLU A 261 -0.76 -8.85 1.07
CA GLU A 261 -1.71 -9.38 2.05
C GLU A 261 -2.52 -10.54 1.45
N LEU A 262 -3.04 -10.39 0.22
CA LEU A 262 -3.75 -11.47 -0.49
C LEU A 262 -2.88 -12.71 -0.70
N CYS A 263 -1.61 -12.53 -1.09
CA CYS A 263 -0.66 -13.62 -1.24
C CYS A 263 -0.35 -14.30 0.11
N ALA A 264 -0.23 -13.54 1.19
CA ALA A 264 0.05 -14.08 2.52
C ALA A 264 -1.12 -14.91 3.05
N VAL A 265 -2.36 -14.45 2.82
CA VAL A 265 -3.58 -15.14 3.26
C VAL A 265 -3.95 -16.31 2.33
N GLY A 266 -3.64 -16.18 1.03
CA GLY A 266 -4.04 -17.14 0.00
C GLY A 266 -5.52 -17.06 -0.36
N VAL A 267 -6.08 -15.86 -0.53
CA VAL A 267 -7.48 -15.69 -0.94
C VAL A 267 -7.58 -15.29 -2.42
N ALA A 268 -8.55 -15.90 -3.13
CA ALA A 268 -8.82 -15.57 -4.52
C ALA A 268 -9.25 -14.10 -4.63
N SER A 269 -8.89 -13.46 -5.74
CA SER A 269 -9.19 -12.03 -5.92
C SER A 269 -9.54 -11.61 -7.35
N VAL A 270 -10.41 -10.61 -7.41
CA VAL A 270 -10.67 -9.79 -8.59
C VAL A 270 -10.07 -8.41 -8.35
N LEU A 271 -9.10 -8.05 -9.18
CA LEU A 271 -8.29 -6.86 -9.05
C LEU A 271 -8.79 -5.80 -10.02
N VAL A 272 -9.15 -4.63 -9.49
CA VAL A 272 -9.62 -3.47 -10.26
C VAL A 272 -8.63 -2.30 -10.07
N PRO A 273 -7.54 -2.22 -10.86
CA PRO A 273 -6.54 -1.18 -10.72
C PRO A 273 -7.13 0.23 -10.77
N PHE A 274 -6.55 1.13 -10.00
CA PHE A 274 -6.89 2.56 -10.09
C PHE A 274 -6.30 3.15 -11.37
N PRO A 275 -7.12 3.68 -12.30
CA PRO A 275 -6.63 4.09 -13.63
C PRO A 275 -5.71 5.31 -13.58
N GLN A 276 -5.81 6.15 -12.55
CA GLN A 276 -4.92 7.30 -12.33
C GLN A 276 -3.71 6.96 -11.44
N ALA A 277 -3.42 5.68 -11.23
CA ALA A 277 -2.21 5.24 -10.55
C ALA A 277 -0.97 5.72 -11.33
N THR A 278 -0.05 6.40 -10.63
CA THR A 278 1.21 6.89 -11.22
C THR A 278 1.93 5.81 -12.01
N ASP A 279 2.25 6.07 -13.28
CA ASP A 279 3.00 5.17 -14.16
C ASP A 279 2.33 3.77 -14.34
N ASP A 280 1.00 3.71 -14.15
CA ASP A 280 0.16 2.51 -14.22
C ASP A 280 0.65 1.37 -13.32
N HIS A 281 1.18 1.72 -12.15
CA HIS A 281 1.81 0.73 -11.26
C HIS A 281 0.84 -0.34 -10.75
N GLN A 282 -0.46 0.00 -10.57
CA GLN A 282 -1.43 -0.96 -10.05
C GLN A 282 -1.75 -2.07 -11.07
N THR A 283 -1.86 -1.76 -12.36
CA THR A 283 -2.07 -2.79 -13.40
C THR A 283 -0.87 -3.73 -13.47
N LYS A 284 0.35 -3.19 -13.42
CA LYS A 284 1.59 -3.98 -13.41
C LYS A 284 1.71 -4.87 -12.17
N ASN A 285 1.31 -4.36 -11.00
CA ASN A 285 1.24 -5.15 -9.78
C ASN A 285 0.23 -6.30 -9.95
N ALA A 286 -0.99 -6.02 -10.45
CA ALA A 286 -2.03 -7.03 -10.63
C ALA A 286 -1.60 -8.15 -11.60
N GLN A 287 -0.93 -7.80 -12.69
CA GLN A 287 -0.41 -8.76 -13.68
C GLN A 287 0.45 -9.85 -13.02
N PHE A 288 1.18 -9.55 -11.95
CA PHE A 288 2.00 -10.56 -11.26
C PHE A 288 1.16 -11.74 -10.73
N LEU A 289 -0.03 -11.48 -10.18
CA LEU A 289 -0.94 -12.53 -9.70
C LEU A 289 -1.69 -13.20 -10.87
N VAL A 290 -2.09 -12.42 -11.88
CA VAL A 290 -2.82 -12.92 -13.06
C VAL A 290 -1.97 -13.91 -13.85
N GLU A 291 -0.71 -13.59 -14.10
CA GLU A 291 0.27 -14.47 -14.77
C GLU A 291 0.43 -15.83 -14.07
N ARG A 292 0.02 -15.95 -12.80
CA ARG A 292 0.11 -17.15 -11.97
C ARG A 292 -1.24 -17.81 -11.71
N GLY A 293 -2.31 -17.32 -12.33
CA GLY A 293 -3.67 -17.82 -12.11
C GLY A 293 -4.25 -17.53 -10.72
N ALA A 294 -3.62 -16.64 -9.93
CA ALA A 294 -4.04 -16.35 -8.56
C ALA A 294 -5.10 -15.23 -8.46
N ALA A 295 -5.33 -14.49 -9.55
CA ALA A 295 -6.32 -13.42 -9.59
C ALA A 295 -6.88 -13.19 -10.99
N ARG A 296 -8.05 -12.54 -11.07
CA ARG A 296 -8.59 -11.94 -12.29
C ARG A 296 -8.34 -10.44 -12.28
N LEU A 297 -7.95 -9.87 -13.42
CA LEU A 297 -7.78 -8.43 -13.60
C LEU A 297 -8.95 -7.89 -14.41
N LEU A 298 -9.66 -6.91 -13.85
CA LEU A 298 -10.73 -6.17 -14.53
C LEU A 298 -10.39 -4.68 -14.59
N PRO A 299 -10.17 -4.10 -15.78
CA PRO A 299 -9.97 -2.67 -15.92
C PRO A 299 -11.18 -1.88 -15.40
N GLN A 300 -10.94 -0.77 -14.71
CA GLN A 300 -12.02 0.13 -14.31
C GLN A 300 -12.59 0.85 -15.55
N GLY A 301 -13.88 0.68 -15.82
CA GLY A 301 -14.59 1.37 -16.88
C GLY A 301 -16.11 1.31 -16.74
N PRO A 302 -16.88 1.85 -17.71
CA PRO A 302 -18.34 1.84 -17.67
C PRO A 302 -18.95 0.44 -17.58
N ALA A 303 -18.28 -0.56 -18.15
CA ALA A 303 -18.70 -1.96 -18.14
C ALA A 303 -18.28 -2.73 -16.87
N LEU A 304 -17.65 -2.08 -15.88
CA LEU A 304 -17.09 -2.77 -14.71
C LEU A 304 -18.14 -3.63 -13.99
N ALA A 305 -19.36 -3.12 -13.81
CA ALA A 305 -20.43 -3.85 -13.15
C ALA A 305 -20.87 -5.12 -13.90
N ALA A 306 -20.80 -5.12 -15.24
CA ALA A 306 -21.17 -6.27 -16.06
C ALA A 306 -20.03 -7.29 -16.23
N GLN A 307 -18.80 -6.89 -15.95
CA GLN A 307 -17.61 -7.74 -16.04
C GLN A 307 -17.22 -8.38 -14.70
N LEU A 308 -17.66 -7.78 -13.59
CA LEU A 308 -17.54 -8.32 -12.24
C LEU A 308 -18.48 -9.51 -12.07
#